data_AF-A0A1N7S8S7-F1
#
_entry.id   AF-A0A1N7S8S7-F1
#
_cell.length_a   1.000
_cell.length_b   1.000
_cell.length_c   1.000
_cell.angle_alpha   90.00
_cell.angle_beta   90.00
_cell.angle_gamma   90.00
#
_symmetry.space_group_name_H-M   'P 1'
#
loop_
_entity.id
_entity.type
_entity.pdbx_description
1 polymer ?
#
loop_
_entity_poly.entity_id
_entity_poly.type
_entity_poly.pdbx_seq_one_letter_code
_entity_poly.pdbx_strand_id
1 'polypeptide(L)' 'MTESDAQRRADEALRTARARAGDNEGAVQVELEAMMHRDEQLHKALAVLGLAHLRELQKPRH' A
#
# COMPACT_ATOMS: atom_id res chain seq x y z
N MET A 1 -11.05 3.94 -9.07
CA MET A 1 -10.40 4.17 -7.76
C MET A 1 -9.51 5.38 -7.89
N THR A 2 -9.66 6.39 -7.04
CA THR A 2 -8.79 7.57 -7.02
C THR A 2 -7.52 7.29 -6.22
N GLU A 3 -6.49 8.13 -6.36
CA GLU A 3 -5.27 8.04 -5.55
C GLU A 3 -5.56 8.21 -4.05
N SER A 4 -6.47 9.12 -3.69
CA SER A 4 -6.88 9.33 -2.29
C SER A 4 -7.64 8.13 -1.70
N ASP A 5 -8.45 7.44 -2.50
CA ASP A 5 -9.11 6.20 -2.07
C ASP A 5 -8.10 5.05 -1.92
N ALA A 6 -7.14 4.97 -2.84
CA ALA A 6 -6.06 3.98 -2.79
C ALA A 6 -5.19 4.19 -1.54
N GLN A 7 -4.85 5.45 -1.23
CA GLN A 7 -4.07 5.82 -0.04
C GLN A 7 -4.80 5.42 1.24
N ARG A 8 -6.07 5.79 1.37
CA ARG A 8 -6.89 5.44 2.55
C ARG A 8 -6.89 3.94 2.80
N ARG A 9 -7.05 3.15 1.74
CA ARG A 9 -7.10 1.69 1.82
C ARG A 9 -5.75 1.07 2.17
N ALA A 10 -4.67 1.59 1.59
CA ALA A 10 -3.31 1.17 1.94
C ALA A 10 -2.98 1.50 3.41
N ASP A 11 -3.40 2.66 3.91
CA ASP A 11 -3.18 3.07 5.31
C ASP A 11 -3.97 2.21 6.31
N GLU A 12 -5.20 1.84 5.98
CA GLU A 12 -6.00 0.89 6.77
C GLU A 12 -5.37 -0.51 6.80
N ALA A 13 -4.88 -0.99 5.65
CA ALA A 13 -4.18 -2.25 5.55
C ALA A 13 -2.89 -2.25 6.37
N LEU A 14 -2.09 -1.18 6.28
CA LEU A 14 -0.86 -1.04 7.04
C LEU A 14 -1.11 -0.98 8.54
N ARG A 15 -2.15 -0.26 8.98
CA ARG A 15 -2.56 -0.25 10.40
C ARG A 15 -2.95 -1.64 10.88
N THR A 16 -3.68 -2.39 10.05
CA THR A 16 -4.08 -3.77 10.37
C THR A 16 -2.87 -4.71 10.44
N ALA A 17 -1.95 -4.62 9.48
CA ALA A 17 -0.72 -5.41 9.46
C ALA A 17 0.13 -5.13 10.71
N ARG A 18 0.31 -3.85 11.07
CA ARG A 18 0.98 -3.44 12.33
C ARG A 18 0.29 -3.96 13.58
N ALA A 19 -1.03 -3.94 13.62
CA ALA A 19 -1.77 -4.47 14.77
C ALA A 19 -1.56 -6.00 14.96
N ARG A 20 -1.29 -6.74 13.88
CA ARG A 20 -1.05 -8.20 13.92
C ARG A 20 0.41 -8.56 14.15
N ALA A 21 1.31 -7.87 13.48
CA ALA A 21 2.74 -8.16 13.47
C ALA A 21 3.55 -7.36 14.52
N GLY A 22 2.93 -6.34 15.13
CA GLY A 22 3.61 -5.41 16.04
C GLY A 22 4.61 -4.51 15.32
N ASP A 23 5.70 -4.19 16.00
CA ASP A 23 6.76 -3.29 15.50
C ASP A 23 7.79 -4.00 14.60
N ASN A 24 7.62 -5.29 14.33
CA ASN A 24 8.52 -6.02 13.43
C ASN A 24 8.16 -5.71 11.98
N GLU A 25 8.95 -4.86 11.33
CA GLU A 25 8.75 -4.43 9.95
C GLU A 25 8.67 -5.60 8.95
N GLY A 26 9.48 -6.64 9.13
CA GLY A 26 9.43 -7.83 8.27
C GLY A 26 8.12 -8.61 8.42
N ALA A 27 7.64 -8.76 9.65
CA ALA A 27 6.34 -9.39 9.90
C ALA A 27 5.16 -8.53 9.38
N VAL A 28 5.27 -7.20 9.48
CA VAL A 28 4.28 -6.27 8.90
C VAL A 28 4.23 -6.42 7.39
N GLN A 29 5.38 -6.54 6.73
CA GLN A 29 5.44 -6.75 5.28
C GLN A 29 4.77 -8.08 4.88
N VAL A 30 5.07 -9.18 5.59
CA VAL A 30 4.44 -10.49 5.33
C VAL A 30 2.93 -10.43 5.50
N GLU A 31 2.42 -9.75 6.55
CA GLU A 31 0.98 -9.54 6.73
C GLU A 31 0.37 -8.71 5.60
N LEU A 32 1.06 -7.65 5.17
CA LEU A 32 0.57 -6.80 4.07
C LEU A 32 0.50 -7.57 2.75
N GLU A 33 1.52 -8.39 2.43
CA GLU A 33 1.54 -9.26 1.25
C GLU A 33 0.41 -10.31 1.33
N ALA A 34 0.20 -10.93 2.50
CA ALA A 34 -0.90 -11.85 2.71
C ALA A 34 -2.27 -11.19 2.52
N MET A 35 -2.43 -9.94 2.96
CA MET A 35 -3.65 -9.15 2.74
C MET A 35 -3.86 -8.82 1.26
N MET A 36 -2.79 -8.44 0.54
CA MET A 36 -2.85 -8.17 -0.91
C MET A 36 -3.30 -9.38 -1.72
N HIS A 37 -2.88 -10.59 -1.34
CA HIS A 37 -3.30 -11.82 -2.02
C HIS A 37 -4.78 -12.16 -1.81
N ARG A 38 -5.39 -11.66 -0.74
CA ARG A 38 -6.78 -11.96 -0.35
C ARG A 38 -7.76 -10.84 -0.70
N ASP A 39 -7.28 -9.59 -0.79
CA ASP A 39 -8.07 -8.42 -1.14
C ASP A 39 -7.58 -7.83 -2.48
N GLU A 40 -8.29 -8.17 -3.56
CA GLU A 40 -8.01 -7.67 -4.91
C GLU A 40 -8.05 -6.14 -5.00
N GLN A 41 -8.90 -5.50 -4.19
CA GLN A 41 -9.01 -4.04 -4.22
C GLN A 41 -7.86 -3.38 -3.47
N LEU A 42 -7.33 -4.01 -2.42
CA LEU A 42 -6.08 -3.59 -1.79
C LEU A 42 -4.90 -3.75 -2.77
N HIS A 43 -4.84 -4.86 -3.50
CA HIS A 43 -3.85 -5.04 -4.56
C HIS A 43 -3.92 -3.91 -5.59
N LYS A 44 -5.11 -3.61 -6.10
CA LYS A 44 -5.33 -2.49 -7.05
C LYS A 44 -4.96 -1.14 -6.44
N ALA A 45 -5.26 -0.91 -5.16
CA ALA A 45 -4.90 0.33 -4.48
C ALA A 45 -3.38 0.55 -4.44
N LEU A 46 -2.62 -0.47 -4.01
CA LEU A 46 -1.16 -0.39 -3.95
C LEU A 46 -0.54 -0.26 -5.35
N ALA A 47 -1.12 -0.89 -6.38
CA ALA A 47 -0.70 -0.70 -7.76
C ALA A 47 -0.91 0.75 -8.24
N VAL A 48 -2.06 1.37 -7.92
CA VAL A 48 -2.33 2.79 -8.24
C VAL A 48 -1.31 3.71 -7.56
N LEU A 49 -1.02 3.48 -6.28
CA LEU A 49 -0.03 4.27 -5.55
C LEU A 49 1.38 4.08 -6.10
N GLY A 50 1.76 2.85 -6.48
CA GLY A 50 3.05 2.56 -7.11
C GLY A 50 3.21 3.29 -8.46
N LEU A 51 2.16 3.30 -9.29
CA LEU A 51 2.16 4.04 -10.55
C LEU A 51 2.22 5.56 -10.34
N ALA A 52 1.49 6.08 -9.34
CA ALA A 52 1.54 7.50 -8.98
C ALA A 52 2.97 7.89 -8.57
N HIS A 53 3.61 7.10 -7.70
CA HIS A 53 4.98 7.32 -7.27
C HIS A 53 5.98 7.30 -8.44
N LEU A 54 5.88 6.31 -9.34
CA LEU A 54 6.72 6.26 -10.54
C LEU A 54 6.53 7.50 -11.42
N ARG A 55 5.30 7.99 -11.56
CA ARG A 55 5.00 9.20 -12.32
C ARG A 55 5.61 10.45 -11.67
N GLU A 56 5.62 10.53 -10.34
CA GLU A 56 6.26 11.63 -9.62
C GLU A 56 7.77 11.64 -9.81
N LEU A 57 8.41 10.48 -9.76
CA LEU A 57 9.86 10.34 -10.01
C LEU A 57 10.27 10.76 -11.43
N GLN A 58 9.35 10.68 -12.39
CA GLN A 58 9.57 11.07 -13.78
C GLN A 58 9.35 12.56 -14.05
N LYS A 59 8.79 13.33 -13.10
CA LYS A 59 8.61 14.77 -13.29
C LYS A 59 9.99 15.46 -13.23
N PRO A 60 10.37 16.23 -14.26
CA PRO A 60 11.61 17.00 -14.22
C PRO A 60 11.54 17.99 -13.05
N ARG A 61 12.53 17.91 -12.15
CA ARG A 61 12.75 18.90 -11.11
C ARG A 61 13.29 20.16 -11.79
N HIS A 62 12.41 21.11 -12.09
CA HIS A 62 12.75 22.44 -12.56
C HIS A 62 13.17 23.34 -11.41
#